data_AF-A0A932V2D3-F1
#
_entry.id   AF-A0A932V2D3-F1
#
_cell.length_a   1.000
_cell.length_b   1.000
_cell.length_c   1.000
_cell.angle_alpha   90.00
_cell.angle_beta   90.00
_cell.angle_gamma   90.00
#
_symmetry.space_group_name_H-M   'P 1'
#
loop_
_entity.id
_entity.type
_entity.pdbx_description
1 polymer ?
#
loop_
_entity_poly.entity_id
_entity_poly.type
_entity_poly.pdbx_seq_one_letter_code
_entity_poly.pdbx_strand_id
1 'polypeptide(L)'
;MGNSACEVSVTLKSFAIVALHAAVGWALCGATMGIGMAVTTLSNAMLAHLGAAPLFFIAITWVYARRFAYTGPMQTALLFLAIVVVLDVFVAALLIQRSFAMFTSVAGVWLPLLLIGAATYLTARLAGPRQPAA
;
A
#
# COMPACT_ATOMS: atom_id res chain seq x y z
N MET A 1 -14.83 0.35 35.81
CA MET A 1 -14.04 1.04 34.76
C MET A 1 -12.83 0.17 34.46
N GLY A 2 -12.98 -0.80 33.55
CA GLY A 2 -11.88 -1.65 33.10
C GLY A 2 -11.49 -1.21 31.71
N ASN A 3 -10.24 -0.79 31.53
CA ASN A 3 -9.69 -0.43 30.23
C ASN A 3 -9.60 -1.72 29.40
N SER A 4 -10.63 -2.00 28.61
CA SER A 4 -10.54 -2.97 27.52
C SER A 4 -9.59 -2.40 26.47
N ALA A 5 -8.30 -2.70 26.63
CA ALA A 5 -7.38 -2.67 25.52
C ALA A 5 -7.97 -3.61 24.45
N CYS A 6 -8.34 -3.04 23.30
CA CYS A 6 -8.72 -3.79 22.11
C CYS A 6 -7.49 -4.61 21.70
N GLU A 7 -7.43 -5.87 22.14
CA GLU A 7 -6.37 -6.78 21.76
C GLU A 7 -6.58 -7.12 20.28
N VAL A 8 -5.84 -6.42 19.41
CA VAL A 8 -5.84 -6.67 17.97
C VAL A 8 -5.10 -7.99 17.73
N SER A 9 -5.78 -9.12 17.93
CA SER A 9 -5.23 -10.44 17.64
C SER A 9 -5.32 -10.73 16.13
N VAL A 10 -4.51 -10.02 15.33
CA VAL A 10 -4.33 -10.39 13.93
C VAL A 10 -3.62 -11.74 13.92
N THR A 11 -4.33 -12.79 13.50
CA THR A 11 -3.72 -14.11 13.35
C THR A 11 -2.60 -14.06 12.31
N LEU A 12 -1.59 -14.93 12.44
CA LEU A 12 -0.47 -15.00 11.49
C LEU A 12 -0.96 -15.15 10.03
N LYS A 13 -2.02 -15.94 9.82
CA LYS A 13 -2.64 -16.12 8.50
C LYS A 13 -3.25 -14.83 7.97
N SER A 14 -4.01 -14.11 8.79
CA SER A 14 -4.61 -12.82 8.41
C SER A 14 -3.55 -11.77 8.10
N PHE A 15 -2.48 -11.71 8.91
CA PHE A 15 -1.35 -10.82 8.67
C PHE A 15 -0.64 -11.15 7.35
N ALA A 16 -0.34 -12.44 7.10
CA ALA A 16 0.32 -12.87 5.86
C ALA A 16 -0.47 -12.47 4.61
N ILE A 17 -1.81 -12.58 4.66
CA ILE A 17 -2.67 -12.15 3.55
C ILE A 17 -2.63 -10.63 3.36
N VAL A 18 -2.71 -9.85 4.43
CA VAL A 18 -2.58 -8.38 4.38
C VAL A 18 -1.22 -7.98 3.79
N ALA A 19 -0.15 -8.61 4.26
CA ALA A 19 1.21 -8.34 3.81
C ALA A 19 1.42 -8.68 2.35
N LEU A 20 0.87 -9.80 1.87
CA LEU A 20 0.94 -10.17 0.46
C LEU A 20 0.27 -9.13 -0.43
N HIS A 21 -0.91 -8.62 -0.06
CA HIS A 21 -1.59 -7.58 -0.84
C HIS A 21 -0.77 -6.28 -0.89
N ALA A 22 -0.25 -5.84 0.25
CA ALA A 22 0.61 -4.65 0.31
C ALA A 22 1.89 -4.83 -0.51
N ALA A 23 2.53 -6.00 -0.43
CA ALA A 23 3.73 -6.33 -1.19
C ALA A 23 3.48 -6.36 -2.70
N VAL A 24 2.34 -6.90 -3.14
CA VAL A 24 1.94 -6.85 -4.56
C VAL A 24 1.76 -5.40 -5.03
N GLY A 25 1.09 -4.57 -4.23
CA GLY A 25 0.94 -3.14 -4.53
C GLY A 25 2.29 -2.41 -4.63
N TRP A 26 3.19 -2.67 -3.68
CA TRP A 26 4.56 -2.16 -3.71
C TRP A 26 5.33 -2.62 -4.96
N ALA A 27 5.23 -3.90 -5.32
CA ALA A 27 5.92 -4.43 -6.49
C ALA A 27 5.42 -3.78 -7.80
N LEU A 28 4.11 -3.56 -7.93
CA LEU A 28 3.52 -2.84 -9.06
C LEU A 28 4.01 -1.39 -9.11
N CYS A 29 4.08 -0.71 -7.95
CA CYS A 29 4.67 0.63 -7.83
C CYS A 29 6.13 0.67 -8.30
N GLY A 30 6.95 -0.26 -7.83
CA GLY A 30 8.35 -0.39 -8.21
C GLY A 30 8.52 -0.70 -9.70
N ALA A 31 7.65 -1.55 -10.26
CA ALA A 31 7.62 -1.86 -11.70
C ALA A 31 7.30 -0.62 -12.53
N THR A 32 6.31 0.20 -12.14
CA THR A 32 6.00 1.46 -12.84
C THR A 32 7.19 2.41 -12.86
N MET A 33 7.91 2.56 -11.74
CA MET A 33 9.11 3.39 -11.69
C MET A 33 10.27 2.80 -12.51
N GLY A 34 10.54 1.50 -12.35
CA GLY A 34 11.63 0.82 -13.05
C GLY A 34 11.44 0.83 -14.57
N ILE A 35 10.25 0.48 -15.06
CA ILE A 35 9.91 0.54 -16.48
C ILE A 35 9.88 1.99 -16.95
N GLY A 36 9.25 2.89 -16.20
CA GLY A 36 9.15 4.31 -16.54
C GLY A 36 10.52 4.95 -16.74
N MET A 37 11.48 4.73 -15.83
CA MET A 37 12.83 5.26 -15.99
C MET A 37 13.61 4.62 -17.15
N ALA A 38 13.25 3.42 -17.59
CA ALA A 38 13.88 2.75 -18.72
C ALA A 38 13.36 3.26 -20.08
N VAL A 39 12.12 3.75 -20.15
CA VAL A 39 11.46 4.13 -21.42
C VAL A 39 11.11 5.62 -21.54
N THR A 40 11.21 6.38 -20.44
CA THR A 40 10.90 7.81 -20.39
C THR A 40 11.80 8.55 -19.40
N THR A 41 11.54 9.85 -19.19
CA THR A 41 12.31 10.68 -18.24
C THR A 41 11.89 10.40 -16.80
N LEU A 42 12.75 10.75 -15.83
CA LEU A 42 12.44 10.64 -14.41
C LEU A 42 11.13 11.37 -14.04
N SER A 43 10.93 12.59 -14.53
CA SER A 43 9.72 13.36 -14.27
C SER A 43 8.45 12.67 -14.79
N ASN A 44 8.52 12.10 -16.00
CA ASN A 44 7.38 11.37 -16.58
C ASN A 44 7.12 10.06 -15.84
N ALA A 45 8.18 9.33 -15.45
CA ALA A 45 8.06 8.12 -14.64
C ALA A 45 7.40 8.42 -13.28
N MET A 46 7.78 9.53 -12.64
CA MET A 46 7.17 9.99 -11.39
C MET A 46 5.70 10.35 -11.56
N LEU A 47 5.32 11.06 -12.63
CA LEU A 47 3.91 11.39 -12.90
C LEU A 47 3.09 10.11 -13.15
N ALA A 48 3.63 9.16 -13.91
CA ALA A 48 3.00 7.87 -14.15
C ALA A 48 2.82 7.09 -12.83
N HIS A 49 3.87 7.03 -12.01
CA HIS A 49 3.82 6.40 -10.70
C HIS A 49 2.80 7.05 -9.76
N LEU A 50 2.75 8.39 -9.73
CA LEU A 50 1.83 9.16 -8.90
C LEU A 50 0.36 8.84 -9.18
N GLY A 51 0.02 8.61 -10.45
CA GLY A 51 -1.32 8.17 -10.86
C GLY A 51 -1.56 6.67 -10.72
N ALA A 52 -0.57 5.85 -11.05
CA ALA A 52 -0.70 4.39 -11.03
C ALA A 52 -0.80 3.83 -9.60
N ALA A 53 -0.02 4.37 -8.66
CA ALA A 53 0.02 3.94 -7.27
C ALA A 53 -1.37 3.91 -6.61
N PRO A 54 -2.16 4.99 -6.56
CA PRO A 54 -3.50 4.95 -5.99
C PRO A 54 -4.44 4.00 -6.73
N LEU A 55 -4.33 3.87 -8.07
CA LEU A 55 -5.17 2.95 -8.84
C LEU A 55 -4.91 1.48 -8.49
N PHE A 56 -3.63 1.09 -8.35
CA PHE A 56 -3.27 -0.25 -7.92
C PHE A 56 -3.82 -0.55 -6.52
N PHE A 57 -3.65 0.39 -5.60
CA PHE A 57 -4.12 0.22 -4.23
C PHE A 57 -5.65 0.24 -4.13
N ILE A 58 -6.38 0.99 -4.96
CA ILE A 58 -7.84 0.86 -5.08
C ILE A 58 -8.22 -0.58 -5.47
N ALA A 59 -7.62 -1.12 -6.53
CA ALA A 59 -7.96 -2.46 -7.00
C ALA A 59 -7.64 -3.54 -5.95
N ILE A 60 -6.45 -3.48 -5.36
CA ILE A 60 -5.98 -4.43 -4.35
C ILE A 60 -6.85 -4.33 -3.09
N THR A 61 -7.10 -3.12 -2.58
CA THR A 61 -7.92 -2.92 -1.38
C THR A 61 -9.36 -3.34 -1.62
N TRP A 62 -9.90 -3.12 -2.81
CA TRP A 62 -11.24 -3.59 -3.16
C TRP A 62 -11.33 -5.12 -3.07
N VAL A 63 -10.37 -5.85 -3.65
CA VAL A 63 -10.31 -7.31 -3.53
C VAL A 63 -10.17 -7.74 -2.07
N TYR A 64 -9.25 -7.10 -1.34
CA TYR A 64 -9.03 -7.38 0.07
C TYR A 64 -10.29 -7.21 0.92
N ALA A 65 -10.95 -6.06 0.81
CA ALA A 65 -12.14 -5.71 1.58
C ALA A 65 -13.36 -6.57 1.21
N ARG A 66 -13.45 -7.04 -0.03
CA ARG A 66 -14.57 -7.89 -0.48
C ARG A 66 -14.39 -9.37 -0.15
N ARG A 67 -13.16 -9.86 -0.07
CA ARG A 67 -12.86 -11.31 0.06
C ARG A 67 -12.37 -11.72 1.43
N PHE A 68 -11.64 -10.85 2.13
CA PHE A 68 -10.93 -11.19 3.35
C PHE A 68 -11.41 -10.35 4.54
N ALA A 69 -11.41 -9.02 4.39
CA ALA A 69 -11.94 -8.07 5.38
C ALA A 69 -11.48 -8.30 6.84
N TYR A 70 -10.24 -8.78 7.05
CA TYR A 70 -9.74 -9.10 8.40
C TYR A 70 -9.46 -7.86 9.26
N THR A 71 -9.35 -6.68 8.64
CA THR A 71 -9.04 -5.41 9.31
C THR A 71 -10.03 -4.31 8.95
N GLY A 72 -10.27 -3.39 9.88
CA GLY A 72 -11.08 -2.20 9.60
C GLY A 72 -10.40 -1.25 8.60
N PRO A 73 -11.14 -0.32 7.95
CA PRO A 73 -10.59 0.54 6.89
C PRO A 73 -9.31 1.30 7.27
N MET A 74 -9.28 1.86 8.49
CA MET A 74 -8.10 2.58 9.00
C MET A 74 -6.92 1.64 9.24
N GLN A 75 -7.16 0.46 9.81
CA GLN A 75 -6.13 -0.55 10.03
C GLN A 75 -5.55 -1.06 8.71
N THR A 76 -6.39 -1.31 7.70
CA THR A 76 -5.95 -1.71 6.35
C THR A 76 -5.03 -0.66 5.75
N ALA A 77 -5.43 0.63 5.81
CA ALA A 77 -4.61 1.73 5.28
C ALA A 77 -3.27 1.84 6.00
N LEU A 78 -3.26 1.78 7.33
CA LEU A 78 -2.02 1.86 8.11
C LEU A 78 -1.10 0.66 7.86
N LEU A 79 -1.64 -0.56 7.80
CA LEU A 79 -0.84 -1.76 7.56
C LEU A 79 -0.25 -1.76 6.14
N PHE A 80 -1.05 -1.40 5.14
CA PHE A 80 -0.56 -1.29 3.76
C PHE A 80 0.56 -0.25 3.67
N LEU A 81 0.36 0.95 4.24
CA LEU A 81 1.40 1.98 4.25
C LEU A 81 2.65 1.54 5.00
N ALA A 82 2.51 0.99 6.20
CA ALA A 82 3.65 0.55 6.99
C ALA A 82 4.49 -0.49 6.23
N ILE A 83 3.83 -1.44 5.57
CA ILE A 83 4.52 -2.48 4.79
C ILE A 83 5.20 -1.88 3.56
N VAL A 84 4.53 -0.99 2.82
CA VAL A 84 5.13 -0.30 1.66
C VAL A 84 6.36 0.50 2.09
N VAL A 85 6.27 1.27 3.18
CA VAL A 85 7.40 2.06 3.70
C VAL A 85 8.57 1.15 4.11
N VAL A 86 8.30 0.03 4.79
CA VAL A 86 9.32 -0.95 5.14
C VAL A 86 9.98 -1.52 3.88
N LEU A 87 9.21 -1.88 2.86
CA LEU A 87 9.76 -2.38 1.60
C LEU A 87 10.56 -1.30 0.85
N ASP A 88 10.11 -0.05 0.86
CA ASP A 88 10.86 1.05 0.25
C ASP A 88 12.19 1.30 0.97
N VAL A 89 12.21 1.26 2.30
CA VAL A 89 13.44 1.46 3.08
C VAL A 89 14.42 0.29 2.88
N PHE A 90 13.97 -0.94 3.10
CA PHE A 90 14.87 -2.09 3.15
C PHE A 90 15.17 -2.69 1.79
N VAL A 91 14.17 -2.74 0.90
CA VAL A 91 14.33 -3.35 -0.43
C VAL A 91 14.72 -2.29 -1.44
N ALA A 92 13.92 -1.22 -1.61
CA ALA A 92 14.20 -0.24 -2.65
C ALA A 92 15.46 0.60 -2.33
N ALA A 93 15.57 1.17 -1.15
CA ALA A 93 16.66 2.09 -0.80
C ALA A 93 17.96 1.36 -0.43
N LEU A 94 17.91 0.38 0.47
CA LEU A 94 19.12 -0.31 0.92
C LEU A 94 19.63 -1.35 -0.09
N LEU A 95 18.75 -2.21 -0.63
CA LEU A 95 19.18 -3.32 -1.47
C LEU A 95 19.35 -2.94 -2.95
N ILE A 96 18.37 -2.23 -3.52
CA ILE A 96 18.34 -1.91 -4.96
C ILE A 96 19.15 -0.65 -5.26
N GLN A 97 18.74 0.49 -4.70
CA GLN A 97 19.33 1.80 -5.02
C GLN A 97 20.60 2.11 -4.22
N ARG A 98 20.84 1.38 -3.12
CA ARG A 98 21.95 1.59 -2.17
C ARG A 98 22.08 3.05 -1.72
N SER A 99 20.95 3.75 -1.61
CA SER A 99 20.88 5.18 -1.28
C SER A 99 19.49 5.55 -0.77
N PHE A 100 19.46 6.46 0.21
CA PHE A 100 18.22 7.04 0.75
C PHE A 100 17.74 8.30 0.00
N ALA A 101 18.36 8.64 -1.14
CA ALA A 101 18.04 9.84 -1.89
C ALA A 101 16.56 9.95 -2.28
N MET A 102 15.87 8.83 -2.53
CA MET A 102 14.44 8.83 -2.89
C MET A 102 13.55 9.49 -1.82
N PHE A 103 13.90 9.35 -0.54
CA PHE A 103 13.11 9.90 0.57
C PHE A 103 13.21 11.42 0.70
N THR A 104 14.13 12.06 0.00
CA THR A 104 14.21 13.52 -0.07
C THR A 104 13.14 14.11 -0.99
N SER A 105 12.53 13.30 -1.86
CA SER A 105 11.54 13.75 -2.82
C SER A 105 10.12 13.68 -2.26
N VAL A 106 9.53 14.86 -2.03
CA VAL A 106 8.11 14.97 -1.64
C VAL A 106 7.20 14.35 -2.70
N ALA A 107 7.44 14.65 -3.97
CA ALA A 107 6.64 14.12 -5.07
C ALA A 107 6.91 12.64 -5.38
N GLY A 108 8.10 12.13 -5.07
CA GLY A 108 8.51 10.76 -5.40
C GLY A 108 8.15 9.72 -4.36
N VAL A 109 8.02 10.10 -3.09
CA VAL A 109 7.74 9.14 -2.00
C VAL A 109 6.57 9.60 -1.15
N TRP A 110 6.62 10.82 -0.61
CA TRP A 110 5.64 11.26 0.38
C TRP A 110 4.23 11.45 -0.19
N LEU A 111 4.13 12.05 -1.38
CA LEU A 111 2.85 12.26 -2.04
C LEU A 111 2.23 10.93 -2.53
N PRO A 112 2.95 10.01 -3.21
CA PRO A 112 2.44 8.67 -3.51
C PRO A 112 1.99 7.91 -2.27
N LEU A 113 2.75 7.93 -1.17
CA LEU A 113 2.35 7.30 0.09
C LEU A 113 1.05 7.90 0.63
N LEU A 114 0.91 9.22 0.64
CA LEU A 114 -0.34 9.87 1.09
C LEU A 114 -1.53 9.46 0.21
N LEU A 115 -1.34 9.42 -1.11
CA LEU A 115 -2.37 9.00 -2.07
C LEU A 115 -2.75 7.54 -1.91
N ILE A 116 -1.76 6.64 -1.74
CA ILE A 116 -2.00 5.22 -1.45
C ILE A 116 -2.82 5.06 -0.16
N GLY A 117 -2.46 5.80 0.89
CA GLY A 117 -3.15 5.78 2.18
C GLY A 117 -4.60 6.21 2.06
N ALA A 118 -4.83 7.36 1.42
CA ALA A 118 -6.17 7.89 1.17
C ALA A 118 -7.00 6.94 0.28
N ALA A 119 -6.42 6.46 -0.81
CA ALA A 119 -7.06 5.53 -1.74
C ALA A 119 -7.46 4.21 -1.04
N THR A 120 -6.55 3.65 -0.24
CA THR A 120 -6.81 2.44 0.56
C THR A 120 -7.91 2.68 1.58
N TYR A 121 -7.83 3.75 2.36
CA TYR A 121 -8.83 4.07 3.38
C TYR A 121 -10.22 4.24 2.78
N LEU A 122 -10.34 5.07 1.73
CA LEU A 122 -11.62 5.34 1.07
C LEU A 122 -12.18 4.08 0.43
N THR A 123 -11.35 3.30 -0.25
CA THR A 123 -11.80 2.05 -0.89
C THR A 123 -12.27 1.04 0.14
N ALA A 124 -11.51 0.83 1.22
CA ALA A 124 -11.92 -0.09 2.29
C ALA A 124 -13.22 0.37 2.97
N ARG A 125 -13.42 1.67 3.15
CA ARG A 125 -14.64 2.25 3.72
C ARG A 125 -15.86 2.06 2.79
N LEU A 126 -15.67 2.23 1.49
CA LEU A 126 -16.74 2.15 0.49
C LEU A 126 -17.08 0.71 0.08
N ALA A 127 -16.11 -0.19 0.05
CA ALA A 127 -16.32 -1.56 -0.42
C ALA A 127 -17.25 -2.35 0.49
N GLY A 128 -17.11 -2.18 1.82
CA GLY A 128 -17.82 -2.93 2.86
C GLY A 128 -17.62 -4.46 2.77
N PRO A 129 -17.72 -5.21 3.89
CA PRO A 129 -17.78 -6.67 3.80
C PRO A 129 -18.98 -7.07 2.92
N ARG A 130 -18.79 -7.96 1.93
CA ARG A 130 -19.94 -8.59 1.28
C ARG A 130 -20.63 -9.48 2.32
N GLN A 131 -21.93 -9.28 2.53
CA GLN A 131 -22.76 -10.32 3.11
C GLN A 131 -22.68 -11.53 2.16
N PRO A 132 -22.36 -12.75 2.64
CA PRO A 132 -22.46 -13.94 1.81
C PRO A 132 -23.91 -14.06 1.32
N ALA A 133 -24.08 -14.35 0.03
CA ALA A 133 -25.40 -14.63 -0.52
C ALA A 133 -26.02 -15.80 0.28
N ALA A 134 -27.23 -15.58 0.78
CA ALA A 134 -28.01 -16.54 1.56
C ALA A 134 -28.37 -17.79 0.73
#